data_AF-A0AAD4XHL0-F1
#
_entry.id   AF-A0AAD4XHL0-F1
#
_cell.length_a   1.000
_cell.length_b   1.000
_cell.length_c   1.000
_cell.angle_alpha   90.00
_cell.angle_beta   90.00
_cell.angle_gamma   90.00
#
_symmetry.space_group_name_H-M   'P 1'
#
loop_
_entity.id
_entity.type
_entity.pdbx_description
1 polymer ?
#
loop_
_entity_poly.entity_id
_entity_poly.type
_entity_poly.pdbx_seq_one_letter_code
_entity_poly.pdbx_strand_id
1 'polypeptide(L)'
;MDPSDVAVLQDLYKSLNQPSQLVGWNSMSGANPCKESWKGISCSGSSVVSIQLNGLELHGSLPRNLGDLLNLKQLDLSHNHIEGEIPSSLPPNATHMNLSHNSLSGTLGDVLTGFPSLKNMDMSYNELCGDLPSSFKSLTNLNELYLHHNTFEGALNVLAYLPLQVL
;
A
#
# COMPACT_ATOMS: atom_id res chain seq x y z
N MET A 1 14.26 -10.49 -13.64
CA MET A 1 13.73 -9.75 -12.49
C MET A 1 14.09 -8.33 -12.75
N ASP A 2 13.12 -7.42 -12.66
CA ASP A 2 13.41 -5.99 -12.82
C ASP A 2 14.31 -5.55 -11.65
N PRO A 3 15.53 -5.04 -11.89
CA PRO A 3 16.39 -4.55 -10.82
C PRO A 3 15.76 -3.41 -10.00
N SER A 4 14.81 -2.67 -10.59
CA SER A 4 14.08 -1.60 -9.89
C SER A 4 13.14 -2.16 -8.82
N ASP A 5 12.40 -3.24 -9.09
CA ASP A 5 11.53 -3.90 -8.11
C ASP A 5 12.33 -4.31 -6.85
N VAL A 6 13.54 -4.86 -7.04
CA VAL A 6 14.39 -5.29 -5.92
C VAL A 6 14.85 -4.10 -5.08
N ALA A 7 15.20 -2.98 -5.72
CA ALA A 7 15.60 -1.77 -5.01
C ALA A 7 14.45 -1.21 -4.15
N VAL A 8 13.22 -1.18 -4.69
CA VAL A 8 12.04 -0.73 -3.93
C VAL A 8 11.77 -1.65 -2.73
N LEU A 9 11.86 -2.97 -2.90
CA LEU A 9 11.68 -3.91 -1.78
C LEU A 9 12.78 -3.75 -0.72
N GLN A 10 14.01 -3.46 -1.12
CA GLN A 10 15.10 -3.18 -0.17
C GLN A 10 14.89 -1.87 0.58
N ASP A 11 14.35 -0.84 -0.06
CA ASP A 11 14.02 0.42 0.61
C ASP A 11 12.83 0.23 1.55
N LEU A 12 11.81 -0.54 1.16
CA LEU A 12 10.73 -0.95 2.05
C LEU A 12 11.27 -1.72 3.27
N TYR A 13 12.19 -2.66 3.08
CA TYR A 13 12.82 -3.39 4.19
C TYR A 13 13.51 -2.45 5.18
N LYS A 14 14.28 -1.47 4.67
CA LYS A 14 14.99 -0.49 5.50
C LYS A 14 14.01 0.44 6.22
N SER A 15 13.00 0.95 5.51
CA SER A 15 11.99 1.83 6.09
C SER A 15 11.13 1.14 7.14
N LEU A 16 10.99 -0.19 7.06
CA LEU A 16 10.35 -1.03 8.08
C LEU A 16 11.28 -1.44 9.24
N ASN A 17 12.42 -0.75 9.41
CA ASN A 17 13.43 -1.03 10.43
C ASN A 17 14.06 -2.43 10.34
N GLN A 18 14.22 -2.95 9.13
CA GLN A 18 14.91 -4.21 8.83
C GLN A 18 14.43 -5.39 9.69
N PRO A 19 13.12 -5.69 9.70
CA PRO A 19 12.54 -6.61 10.68
C PRO A 19 12.91 -8.06 10.38
N SER A 20 13.28 -8.81 11.43
CA SER A 20 13.72 -10.20 11.32
C SER A 20 12.66 -11.17 10.75
N GLN A 21 11.38 -10.78 10.82
CA GLN A 21 10.24 -11.51 10.30
C GLN A 21 10.26 -11.62 8.77
N LEU A 22 10.92 -10.69 8.08
CA LEU A 22 11.00 -10.62 6.62
C LEU A 22 12.14 -11.48 6.09
N VAL A 23 12.01 -12.80 6.28
CA VAL A 23 12.98 -13.79 5.81
C VAL A 23 13.22 -13.63 4.30
N GLY A 24 14.50 -13.58 3.91
CA GLY A 24 14.94 -13.40 2.51
C GLY A 24 15.21 -11.94 2.12
N TRP A 25 14.66 -10.96 2.83
CA TRP A 25 14.79 -9.53 2.46
C TRP A 25 16.14 -8.91 2.82
N ASN A 26 16.94 -9.58 3.65
CA ASN A 26 18.28 -9.14 4.07
C ASN A 26 19.39 -9.40 3.04
N SER A 27 19.04 -9.88 1.85
CA SER A 27 20.01 -10.39 0.87
C SER A 27 20.68 -9.27 0.06
N MET A 28 21.98 -9.45 -0.22
CA MET A 28 22.82 -8.48 -0.94
C MET A 28 22.45 -8.37 -2.44
N SER A 29 23.08 -7.40 -3.13
CA SER A 29 22.95 -7.17 -4.58
C SER A 29 22.96 -8.48 -5.40
N GLY A 30 21.89 -8.72 -6.17
CA GLY A 30 21.74 -9.91 -7.02
C GLY A 30 20.65 -10.89 -6.56
N ALA A 31 20.05 -10.67 -5.39
CA ALA A 31 18.92 -11.46 -4.91
C ALA A 31 17.68 -11.31 -5.81
N ASN A 32 16.93 -12.40 -5.95
CA ASN A 32 15.75 -12.45 -6.79
C ASN A 32 14.52 -12.92 -5.99
N PRO A 33 13.65 -11.99 -5.57
CA PRO A 33 12.42 -12.31 -4.84
C PRO A 33 11.48 -13.30 -5.54
N CYS A 34 11.56 -13.43 -6.87
CA CYS A 34 10.73 -14.35 -7.65
C CYS A 34 11.33 -15.74 -7.81
N LYS A 35 12.60 -15.93 -7.46
CA LYS A 35 13.28 -17.23 -7.47
C LYS A 35 13.61 -17.73 -6.06
N GLU A 36 13.65 -16.81 -5.11
CA GLU A 36 13.91 -17.06 -3.70
C GLU A 36 12.61 -16.97 -2.90
N SER A 37 12.60 -17.54 -1.70
CA SER A 37 11.42 -17.57 -0.83
C SER A 37 11.31 -16.32 0.04
N TRP A 38 11.29 -15.13 -0.58
CA TRP A 38 11.10 -13.88 0.16
C TRP A 38 9.74 -13.87 0.83
N LYS A 39 9.70 -13.68 2.15
CA LYS A 39 8.47 -13.69 2.94
C LYS A 39 7.48 -12.69 2.34
N GLY A 40 6.28 -13.18 2.03
CA GLY A 40 5.16 -12.34 1.57
C GLY A 40 5.24 -11.85 0.12
N ILE A 41 6.27 -12.24 -0.65
CA ILE A 41 6.39 -11.84 -2.06
C ILE A 41 5.83 -12.93 -2.97
N SER A 42 4.98 -12.54 -3.92
CA SER A 42 4.57 -13.39 -5.04
C SER A 42 4.84 -12.70 -6.37
N CYS A 43 5.21 -13.52 -7.37
CA CYS A 43 5.58 -13.04 -8.69
C CYS A 43 4.78 -13.69 -9.82
N SER A 44 4.63 -12.95 -10.92
CA SER A 44 4.23 -13.49 -12.22
C SER A 44 5.42 -13.40 -13.16
N GLY A 45 6.03 -14.54 -13.48
CA GLY A 45 7.30 -14.58 -14.21
C GLY A 45 8.40 -13.89 -13.43
N SER A 46 8.80 -12.69 -13.87
CA SER A 46 9.88 -11.91 -13.26
C SER A 46 9.44 -10.57 -12.68
N SER A 47 8.14 -10.39 -12.46
CA SER A 47 7.56 -9.17 -11.92
C SER A 47 6.91 -9.45 -10.57
N VAL A 48 7.15 -8.58 -9.59
CA VAL A 48 6.46 -8.65 -8.29
C VAL A 48 5.01 -8.23 -8.49
N VAL A 49 4.07 -9.10 -8.11
CA VAL A 49 2.63 -8.85 -8.30
C VAL A 49 1.84 -8.81 -7.00
N SER A 50 2.39 -9.35 -5.91
CA SER A 50 1.76 -9.30 -4.59
C SER A 50 2.78 -9.17 -3.47
N ILE A 51 2.47 -8.30 -2.51
CA ILE A 51 3.15 -8.16 -1.21
C ILE A 51 2.10 -8.43 -0.12
N GLN A 52 2.35 -9.41 0.73
CA GLN A 52 1.47 -9.89 1.80
C GLN A 52 2.25 -9.97 3.12
N LEU A 53 2.21 -8.88 3.89
CA LEU A 53 2.98 -8.70 5.13
C LEU A 53 2.08 -8.37 6.32
N ASN A 54 0.84 -8.84 6.31
CA ASN A 54 -0.12 -8.57 7.36
C ASN A 54 0.20 -9.31 8.66
N GLY A 55 -0.05 -8.69 9.82
CA GLY A 55 0.06 -9.34 11.13
C GLY A 55 1.48 -9.76 11.51
N LEU A 56 2.50 -8.98 11.12
CA LEU A 56 3.91 -9.31 11.34
C LEU A 56 4.59 -8.42 12.40
N GLU A 57 3.83 -7.57 13.10
CA GLU A 57 4.34 -6.63 14.09
C GLU A 57 5.42 -5.70 13.49
N LEU A 58 5.22 -5.29 12.23
CA LEU A 58 6.19 -4.44 11.51
C LEU A 58 6.07 -2.99 11.98
N HIS A 59 7.21 -2.34 12.20
CA HIS A 59 7.30 -0.93 12.60
C HIS A 59 7.96 -0.11 11.50
N GLY A 60 7.99 1.22 11.64
CA GLY A 60 8.64 2.12 10.70
C GLY A 60 7.64 2.73 9.72
N SER A 61 8.08 3.09 8.52
CA SER A 61 7.25 3.86 7.57
C SER A 61 7.24 3.28 6.16
N LEU A 62 6.35 3.79 5.31
CA LEU A 62 6.32 3.46 3.89
C LEU A 62 7.34 4.31 3.11
N PRO A 63 8.17 3.71 2.23
CA PRO A 63 9.15 4.46 1.46
C PRO A 63 8.48 5.22 0.29
N ARG A 64 9.08 6.34 -0.11
CA ARG A 64 8.52 7.22 -1.18
C ARG A 64 8.47 6.57 -2.57
N ASN A 65 9.31 5.59 -2.82
CA ASN A 65 9.40 4.87 -4.09
C ASN A 65 8.50 3.61 -4.14
N LEU A 66 7.60 3.42 -3.16
CA LEU A 66 6.71 2.25 -3.18
C LEU A 66 5.86 2.18 -4.46
N GLY A 67 5.49 3.34 -5.03
CA GLY A 67 4.76 3.44 -6.30
C GLY A 67 5.51 2.98 -7.54
N ASP A 68 6.83 2.74 -7.45
CA ASP A 68 7.64 2.27 -8.59
C ASP A 68 7.42 0.78 -8.89
N LEU A 69 6.69 0.04 -8.03
CA LEU A 69 6.27 -1.34 -8.28
C LEU A 69 5.11 -1.40 -9.28
N LEU A 70 5.37 -1.07 -10.53
CA LEU A 70 4.36 -0.88 -11.59
C LEU A 70 3.54 -2.13 -11.89
N ASN A 71 4.04 -3.33 -11.56
CA ASN A 71 3.34 -4.59 -11.79
C ASN A 71 2.53 -5.07 -10.58
N LEU A 72 2.62 -4.39 -9.44
CA LEU A 72 1.96 -4.82 -8.22
C LEU A 72 0.43 -4.74 -8.36
N LYS A 73 -0.24 -5.83 -8.00
CA LYS A 73 -1.70 -5.97 -8.05
C LYS A 73 -2.33 -6.05 -6.66
N GLN A 74 -1.59 -6.53 -5.68
CA GLN A 74 -2.06 -6.71 -4.31
C GLN A 74 -1.01 -6.22 -3.33
N LEU A 75 -1.43 -5.36 -2.40
CA LEU A 75 -0.62 -4.89 -1.28
C LEU A 75 -1.43 -5.07 -0.01
N ASP A 76 -0.94 -5.92 0.90
CA ASP A 76 -1.50 -6.06 2.23
C ASP A 76 -0.40 -5.85 3.28
N LEU A 77 -0.49 -4.73 4.00
CA LEU A 77 0.36 -4.36 5.12
C LEU A 77 -0.46 -4.22 6.42
N SER A 78 -1.67 -4.78 6.45
CA SER A 78 -2.60 -4.59 7.55
C SER A 78 -2.15 -5.24 8.85
N HIS A 79 -2.69 -4.78 9.98
CA HIS A 79 -2.37 -5.34 11.31
C HIS A 79 -0.86 -5.28 11.61
N ASN A 80 -0.27 -4.11 11.51
CA ASN A 80 1.12 -3.83 11.88
C ASN A 80 1.17 -2.54 12.72
N HIS A 81 2.38 -2.03 12.97
CA HIS A 81 2.65 -0.78 13.68
C HIS A 81 3.35 0.23 12.75
N ILE A 82 2.97 0.25 11.48
CA ILE A 82 3.53 1.18 10.49
C ILE A 82 3.00 2.57 10.80
N GLU A 83 3.89 3.54 10.87
CA GLU A 83 3.63 4.92 11.26
C GLU A 83 4.03 5.93 10.18
N GLY A 84 3.69 7.20 10.42
CA GLY A 84 3.98 8.31 9.52
C GLY A 84 2.96 8.46 8.39
N GLU A 85 3.30 9.31 7.42
CA GLU A 85 2.40 9.64 6.31
C GLU A 85 2.41 8.58 5.21
N ILE A 86 1.28 8.45 4.51
CA ILE A 86 1.22 7.70 3.26
C ILE A 86 2.02 8.47 2.19
N PRO A 87 2.99 7.84 1.49
CA PRO A 87 3.82 8.52 0.51
C PRO A 87 2.98 9.00 -0.67
N SER A 88 3.44 10.07 -1.33
CA SER A 88 2.77 10.70 -2.49
C SER A 88 2.56 9.78 -3.71
N SER A 89 3.13 8.58 -3.70
CA SER A 89 3.02 7.58 -4.76
C SER A 89 2.88 6.19 -4.17
N LEU A 90 1.80 5.51 -4.53
CA LEU A 90 1.55 4.09 -4.23
C LEU A 90 1.43 3.30 -5.53
N PRO A 91 1.52 1.96 -5.52
CA PRO A 91 1.53 1.15 -6.74
C PRO A 91 0.29 1.40 -7.62
N PRO A 92 0.41 2.10 -8.77
CA PRO A 92 -0.74 2.68 -9.48
C PRO A 92 -1.63 1.62 -10.14
N ASN A 93 -1.09 0.42 -10.33
CA ASN A 93 -1.75 -0.72 -10.96
C ASN A 93 -2.34 -1.72 -9.96
N ALA A 94 -2.31 -1.38 -8.65
CA ALA A 94 -2.91 -2.19 -7.61
C ALA A 94 -4.42 -2.33 -7.83
N THR A 95 -4.93 -3.52 -7.56
CA THR A 95 -6.37 -3.84 -7.57
C THR A 95 -6.92 -3.93 -6.15
N HIS A 96 -6.08 -4.36 -5.20
CA HIS A 96 -6.40 -4.48 -3.78
C HIS A 96 -5.29 -3.84 -2.97
N MET A 97 -5.67 -2.95 -2.07
CA MET A 97 -4.76 -2.27 -1.16
C MET A 97 -5.35 -2.28 0.24
N ASN A 98 -4.65 -2.92 1.16
CA ASN A 98 -5.02 -3.00 2.56
C ASN A 98 -3.88 -2.46 3.43
N LEU A 99 -4.11 -1.29 4.02
CA LEU A 99 -3.21 -0.61 4.96
C LEU A 99 -3.87 -0.49 6.36
N SER A 100 -4.96 -1.21 6.61
CA SER A 100 -5.75 -1.05 7.83
C SER A 100 -5.02 -1.54 9.08
N HIS A 101 -5.46 -1.11 10.25
CA HIS A 101 -4.85 -1.49 11.53
C HIS A 101 -3.34 -1.20 11.58
N ASN A 102 -3.00 0.08 11.45
CA ASN A 102 -1.66 0.64 11.59
C ASN A 102 -1.75 1.97 12.35
N SER A 103 -0.65 2.72 12.42
CA SER A 103 -0.57 4.07 12.99
C SER A 103 -0.25 5.12 11.90
N LEU A 104 -0.74 4.90 10.67
CA LEU A 104 -0.56 5.86 9.57
C LEU A 104 -1.32 7.14 9.88
N SER A 105 -0.69 8.29 9.62
CA SER A 105 -1.21 9.61 9.99
C SER A 105 -1.10 10.62 8.85
N GLY A 106 -1.60 11.83 9.07
CA GLY A 106 -1.60 12.90 8.09
C GLY A 106 -2.76 12.82 7.10
N THR A 107 -2.73 13.70 6.10
CA THR A 107 -3.79 13.81 5.10
C THR A 107 -3.53 12.89 3.90
N LEU A 108 -4.58 12.41 3.23
CA LEU A 108 -4.43 11.63 1.99
C LEU A 108 -3.87 12.44 0.82
N GLY A 109 -3.96 13.78 0.84
CA GLY A 109 -3.45 14.64 -0.24
C GLY A 109 -3.93 14.20 -1.63
N ASP A 110 -3.08 14.29 -2.65
CA ASP A 110 -3.40 13.79 -3.99
C ASP A 110 -2.83 12.38 -4.26
N VAL A 111 -2.52 11.61 -3.20
CA VAL A 111 -1.92 10.26 -3.25
C VAL A 111 -2.73 9.32 -4.14
N LEU A 112 -4.05 9.48 -4.18
CA LEU A 112 -4.98 8.58 -4.87
C LEU A 112 -5.24 8.96 -6.34
N THR A 113 -4.43 9.85 -6.91
CA THR A 113 -4.54 10.21 -8.32
C THR A 113 -3.99 9.10 -9.19
N GLY A 114 -4.80 8.57 -10.11
CA GLY A 114 -4.32 7.67 -11.15
C GLY A 114 -4.22 6.18 -10.75
N PHE A 115 -5.25 5.67 -10.05
CA PHE A 115 -5.42 4.24 -9.74
C PHE A 115 -6.54 3.61 -10.57
N PRO A 116 -6.40 3.49 -11.91
CA PRO A 116 -7.47 3.03 -12.78
C PRO A 116 -7.86 1.57 -12.52
N SER A 117 -7.01 0.78 -11.87
CA SER A 117 -7.26 -0.65 -11.64
C SER A 117 -7.81 -0.97 -10.26
N LEU A 118 -7.86 0.00 -9.34
CA LEU A 118 -8.15 -0.24 -7.94
C LEU A 118 -9.63 -0.57 -7.73
N LYS A 119 -9.89 -1.67 -7.03
CA LYS A 119 -11.23 -2.21 -6.75
C LYS A 119 -11.56 -2.23 -5.26
N ASN A 120 -10.55 -2.48 -4.43
CA ASN A 120 -10.71 -2.61 -2.98
C ASN A 120 -9.63 -1.78 -2.28
N MET A 121 -10.06 -0.86 -1.42
CA MET A 121 -9.18 -0.04 -0.59
C MET A 121 -9.64 -0.07 0.85
N ASP A 122 -8.76 -0.54 1.73
CA ASP A 122 -8.95 -0.48 3.17
C ASP A 122 -7.81 0.31 3.82
N MET A 123 -8.17 1.44 4.43
CA MET A 123 -7.28 2.27 5.23
C MET A 123 -7.88 2.50 6.63
N SER A 124 -8.82 1.66 7.04
CA SER A 124 -9.50 1.77 8.34
C SER A 124 -8.55 1.53 9.52
N TYR A 125 -8.92 1.96 10.72
CA TYR A 125 -8.10 1.79 11.94
C TYR A 125 -6.68 2.35 11.77
N ASN A 126 -6.61 3.66 11.52
CA ASN A 126 -5.39 4.46 11.44
C ASN A 126 -5.64 5.84 12.08
N GLU A 127 -4.69 6.76 11.95
CA GLU A 127 -4.73 8.14 12.47
C GLU A 127 -4.80 9.17 11.32
N LEU A 128 -5.36 8.77 10.16
CA LEU A 128 -5.48 9.66 9.00
C LEU A 128 -6.49 10.78 9.28
N CYS A 129 -6.24 11.97 8.74
CA CYS A 129 -6.99 13.18 9.07
C CYS A 129 -7.23 14.09 7.85
N GLY A 130 -7.98 15.17 8.07
CA GLY A 130 -8.32 16.17 7.06
C GLY A 130 -9.46 15.74 6.14
N ASP A 131 -9.68 16.52 5.08
CA ASP A 131 -10.73 16.29 4.10
C ASP A 131 -10.41 15.13 3.16
N LEU A 132 -11.45 14.45 2.66
CA LEU A 132 -11.29 13.52 1.55
C LEU A 132 -10.95 14.29 0.25
N PRO A 133 -9.80 14.00 -0.39
CA PRO A 133 -9.33 14.75 -1.54
C PRO A 133 -10.14 14.50 -2.79
N SER A 134 -10.20 15.49 -3.68
CA SER A 134 -10.95 15.38 -4.95
C SER A 134 -10.46 14.25 -5.87
N SER A 135 -9.23 13.76 -5.65
CA SER A 135 -8.61 12.63 -6.36
C SER A 135 -9.39 11.31 -6.22
N PHE A 136 -10.21 11.14 -5.17
CA PHE A 136 -11.15 10.01 -5.05
C PHE A 136 -12.07 9.88 -6.27
N LYS A 137 -12.45 10.99 -6.93
CA LYS A 137 -13.26 10.94 -8.16
C LYS A 137 -12.60 10.18 -9.30
N SER A 138 -11.28 9.98 -9.25
CA SER A 138 -10.53 9.21 -10.25
C SER A 138 -10.57 7.70 -10.03
N LEU A 139 -11.07 7.24 -8.87
CA LEU A 139 -11.15 5.82 -8.50
C LEU A 139 -12.40 5.15 -9.11
N THR A 140 -12.51 5.23 -10.44
CA THR A 140 -13.72 4.85 -11.20
C THR A 140 -14.00 3.35 -11.23
N ASN A 141 -13.12 2.50 -10.70
CA ASN A 141 -13.30 1.05 -10.59
C ASN A 141 -13.40 0.56 -9.14
N LEU A 142 -13.44 1.48 -8.16
CA LEU A 142 -13.45 1.15 -6.73
C LEU A 142 -14.85 0.68 -6.30
N ASN A 143 -14.92 -0.57 -5.84
CA ASN A 143 -16.16 -1.21 -5.39
C ASN A 143 -16.30 -1.17 -3.87
N GLU A 144 -15.17 -1.26 -3.16
CA GLU A 144 -15.12 -1.32 -1.70
C GLU A 144 -14.13 -0.31 -1.14
N LEU A 145 -14.60 0.48 -0.17
CA LEU A 145 -13.83 1.53 0.49
C LEU A 145 -14.10 1.49 1.99
N TYR A 146 -13.04 1.29 2.78
CA TYR A 146 -13.11 1.30 4.24
C TYR A 146 -12.18 2.38 4.79
N LEU A 147 -12.79 3.41 5.40
CA LEU A 147 -12.08 4.56 6.00
C LEU A 147 -12.43 4.77 7.49
N HIS A 148 -13.32 3.95 8.04
CA HIS A 148 -13.76 4.02 9.43
C HIS A 148 -12.58 3.87 10.42
N HIS A 149 -12.75 4.35 11.66
CA HIS A 149 -11.66 4.45 12.64
C HIS A 149 -10.44 5.21 12.13
N ASN A 150 -10.71 6.40 11.58
CA ASN A 150 -9.75 7.48 11.32
C ASN A 150 -10.36 8.79 11.84
N THR A 151 -9.67 9.91 11.63
CA THR A 151 -10.09 11.26 12.03
C THR A 151 -10.41 12.15 10.82
N PHE A 152 -10.91 11.56 9.73
CA PHE A 152 -11.31 12.33 8.55
C PHE A 152 -12.43 13.33 8.88
N GLU A 153 -12.30 14.51 8.29
CA GLU A 153 -13.26 15.61 8.42
C GLU A 153 -13.83 15.97 7.03
N GLY A 154 -14.62 17.04 6.99
CA GLY A 154 -15.11 17.61 5.73
C GLY A 154 -16.30 16.89 5.12
N ALA A 155 -16.58 17.24 3.86
CA ALA A 155 -17.75 16.75 3.14
C ALA A 155 -17.48 15.40 2.47
N LEU A 156 -18.42 14.47 2.61
CA LEU A 156 -18.37 13.16 1.93
C LEU A 156 -18.88 13.20 0.48
N ASN A 157 -19.15 14.39 -0.07
CA ASN A 157 -19.71 14.56 -1.42
C ASN A 157 -18.80 13.99 -2.53
N VAL A 158 -17.51 13.94 -2.28
CA VAL A 158 -16.49 13.33 -3.14
C VAL A 158 -16.71 11.83 -3.32
N LEU A 159 -17.27 11.13 -2.33
CA LEU A 159 -17.57 9.70 -2.40
C LEU A 159 -18.78 9.39 -3.29
N ALA A 160 -19.67 10.36 -3.52
CA ALA A 160 -20.87 10.14 -4.35
C ALA A 160 -20.56 9.83 -5.83
N TYR A 161 -19.32 10.04 -6.27
CA TYR A 161 -18.86 9.74 -7.63
C TYR A 161 -18.31 8.30 -7.78
N LEU A 162 -18.21 7.56 -6.68
CA LEU A 162 -17.61 6.23 -6.66
C LEU A 162 -18.67 5.14 -6.91
N PRO A 163 -18.35 4.08 -7.65
CA PRO A 163 -19.25 2.95 -7.88
C PRO A 163 -19.25 1.96 -6.70
N LEU A 164 -19.42 2.46 -5.47
CA LEU A 164 -19.38 1.63 -4.26
C LEU A 164 -20.59 0.71 -4.19
N GLN A 165 -20.34 -0.55 -3.84
CA GLN A 165 -21.42 -1.50 -3.53
C GLN A 165 -21.90 -1.28 -2.11
N VAL A 166 -23.23 -1.27 -1.91
CA VAL A 166 -23.82 -1.34 -0.58
C VAL A 166 -23.83 -2.80 -0.18
N LEU A 167 -22.91 -3.18 0.72
CA LEU A 167 -22.84 -4.52 1.33
C LEU A 167 -23.60 -4.55 2.66
#